data_AF-A0A6B2DF87-F1
#
_entry.id   AF-A0A6B2DF87-F1
#
_cell.length_a   1.000
_cell.length_b   1.000
_cell.length_c   1.000
_cell.angle_alpha   90.00
_cell.angle_beta   90.00
_cell.angle_gamma   90.00
#
_symmetry.space_group_name_H-M   'P 1'
#
loop_
_entity.id
_entity.type
_entity.pdbx_description
1 polymer ?
#
loop_
_entity_poly.entity_id
_entity_poly.type
_entity_poly.pdbx_seq_one_letter_code
_entity_poly.pdbx_strand_id
1 'polypeptide(L)' 'MTDESRGIGGTVGPPWSVDVLADLHAGVLDDAQAAELWPLVHADPEAQAILDALDATQADLAAFA' A
#
# COMPACT_ATOMS: atom_id res chain seq x y z
N MET A 1 -1.79 19.96 -13.00
CA MET A 1 -1.11 18.79 -13.58
C MET A 1 0.36 18.90 -13.19
N THR A 2 0.63 18.67 -11.92
CA THR A 2 1.96 18.71 -11.32
C THR A 2 1.99 17.49 -10.41
N ASP A 3 2.57 16.44 -10.96
CA ASP A 3 2.85 15.13 -10.38
C ASP A 3 4.20 15.26 -9.66
N GLU A 4 4.21 16.01 -8.55
CA GLU A 4 5.45 16.32 -7.80
C GLU A 4 5.64 15.40 -6.59
N SER A 5 4.78 14.38 -6.42
CA SER A 5 4.81 13.47 -5.26
C SER A 5 5.65 12.21 -5.49
N ARG A 6 6.50 12.19 -6.53
CA ARG A 6 7.46 11.11 -6.75
C ARG A 6 8.53 11.12 -5.66
N GLY A 7 8.30 10.32 -4.62
CA GLY A 7 9.35 9.71 -3.81
C GLY A 7 10.07 10.64 -2.84
N ILE A 8 9.35 11.32 -1.92
CA ILE A 8 9.96 11.78 -0.67
C ILE A 8 8.92 11.68 0.46
N GLY A 9 8.89 10.54 1.16
CA GLY A 9 8.40 10.43 2.54
C GLY A 9 6.99 10.97 2.81
N GLY A 10 5.99 10.51 2.05
CA GLY A 10 4.60 10.74 2.42
C GLY A 10 4.31 10.05 3.75
N THR A 11 3.87 10.83 4.74
CA THR A 11 3.53 10.45 6.11
C THR A 11 3.18 8.97 6.30
N VAL A 12 3.98 8.26 7.12
CA VAL A 12 3.63 6.92 7.61
C VAL A 12 2.54 7.08 8.67
N GLY A 13 1.29 7.20 8.21
CA GLY A 13 0.08 7.35 9.02
C GLY A 13 -1.06 7.95 8.19
N PRO A 14 -2.32 7.84 8.64
CA PRO A 14 -3.47 8.34 7.89
C PRO A 14 -3.29 9.81 7.48
N PRO A 15 -3.49 10.18 6.20
CA PRO A 15 -3.83 9.33 5.05
C PRO A 15 -2.60 8.54 4.53
N TRP A 16 -2.74 7.22 4.41
CA TRP A 16 -1.65 6.32 4.00
C TRP A 16 -1.08 6.66 2.63
N SER A 17 0.25 6.65 2.53
CA SER A 17 0.93 6.69 1.23
C SER A 17 0.70 5.38 0.48
N VAL A 18 0.28 5.46 -0.78
CA VAL A 18 0.08 4.29 -1.65
C VAL A 18 1.36 3.45 -1.76
N ASP A 19 2.53 4.08 -1.84
CA ASP A 19 3.83 3.39 -1.90
C ASP A 19 4.06 2.50 -0.67
N VAL A 20 3.71 2.97 0.53
CA VAL A 20 3.87 2.21 1.78
C VAL A 20 2.92 1.01 1.80
N LEU A 21 1.68 1.18 1.36
CA LEU A 21 0.73 0.08 1.25
C LEU A 21 1.18 -0.95 0.20
N ALA A 22 1.75 -0.49 -0.92
CA ALA A 22 2.30 -1.35 -1.96
C ALA A 22 3.52 -2.14 -1.46
N ASP A 23 4.47 -1.50 -0.77
CA ASP A 23 5.65 -2.16 -0.21
C ASP A 23 5.29 -3.17 0.89
N LEU A 24 4.32 -2.81 1.75
CA LEU A 24 3.78 -3.71 2.78
C LEU A 24 3.11 -4.94 2.15
N HIS A 25 2.26 -4.72 1.14
CA HIS A 25 1.56 -5.78 0.43
C HIS A 25 2.50 -6.66 -0.39
N ALA A 26 3.54 -6.08 -0.98
CA ALA A 26 4.57 -6.79 -1.74
C ALA A 26 5.56 -7.56 -0.85
N GLY A 27 5.49 -7.39 0.49
CA GLY A 27 6.40 -8.03 1.43
C GLY A 27 7.84 -7.51 1.34
N VAL A 28 8.01 -6.26 0.88
CA VAL A 28 9.32 -5.61 0.72
C VAL A 28 9.81 -4.99 2.03
N LEU A 29 8.88 -4.67 2.94
CA LEU A 29 9.20 -4.14 4.27
C LEU A 29 9.76 -5.22 5.21
N ASP A 30 10.58 -4.80 6.16
CA ASP A 30 11.08 -5.68 7.23
C ASP A 30 9.92 -6.29 8.03
N ASP A 31 10.02 -7.57 8.39
CA ASP A 31 8.98 -8.32 9.12
C ASP A 31 8.50 -7.60 10.40
N ALA A 32 9.44 -6.98 11.14
CA ALA A 32 9.12 -6.23 12.35
C ALA A 32 8.26 -5.00 12.04
N GLN A 33 8.56 -4.30 10.95
CA GLN A 33 7.80 -3.12 10.53
C GLN A 33 6.43 -3.53 9.97
N ALA A 34 6.38 -4.60 9.16
CA ALA A 34 5.13 -5.14 8.66
C ALA A 34 4.19 -5.56 9.80
N ALA A 35 4.72 -6.23 10.84
CA ALA A 35 3.94 -6.65 12.01
C ALA A 35 3.32 -5.48 12.78
N GLU A 36 3.96 -4.31 12.80
CA GLU A 36 3.42 -3.09 13.41
C GLU A 36 2.38 -2.39 12.53
N LEU A 37 2.55 -2.41 11.21
CA LEU A 37 1.69 -1.70 10.26
C LEU A 37 0.41 -2.47 9.90
N TRP A 38 0.48 -3.80 9.77
CA TRP A 38 -0.69 -4.63 9.42
C TRP A 38 -1.92 -4.39 10.32
N PRO A 39 -1.80 -4.32 11.66
CA PRO A 39 -2.94 -4.02 12.53
C PRO A 39 -3.58 -2.65 12.25
N LEU A 40 -2.77 -1.64 11.92
CA LEU A 40 -3.26 -0.28 11.63
C LEU A 40 -3.97 -0.24 10.29
N VAL A 41 -3.41 -0.89 9.28
CA VAL A 41 -4.00 -1.01 7.92
C VAL A 41 -5.28 -1.83 7.95
N HIS A 42 -5.37 -2.86 8.80
CA HIS A 42 -6.60 -3.64 8.98
C HIS A 42 -7.69 -2.89 9.75
N ALA A 43 -7.30 -1.94 10.61
CA ALA A 43 -8.24 -1.09 11.34
C ALA A 43 -8.78 0.08 10.49
N ASP A 44 -8.17 0.35 9.34
CA ASP A 44 -8.50 1.47 8.46
C ASP A 44 -9.21 0.99 7.18
N PRO A 45 -10.52 1.28 7.00
CA PRO A 45 -11.26 0.84 5.82
C PRO A 45 -10.78 1.50 4.52
N GLU A 46 -10.18 2.69 4.57
CA GLU A 46 -9.62 3.35 3.39
C GLU A 46 -8.35 2.62 2.91
N ALA A 47 -7.49 2.22 3.86
CA ALA A 47 -6.30 1.43 3.55
C ALA A 47 -6.66 0.07 2.93
N GLN A 48 -7.68 -0.60 3.47
CA GLN A 48 -8.19 -1.85 2.91
C GLN A 48 -8.70 -1.67 1.48
N ALA A 49 -9.44 -0.59 1.19
CA ALA A 49 -9.93 -0.32 -0.16
C ALA A 49 -8.79 -0.12 -1.18
N ILE A 50 -7.67 0.48 -0.77
CA ILE A 50 -6.48 0.62 -1.62
C ILE A 50 -5.83 -0.75 -1.87
N LEU A 51 -5.69 -1.58 -0.83
CA LEU A 51 -5.15 -2.94 -0.98
C LEU A 51 -6.01 -3.80 -1.92
N ASP A 52 -7.34 -3.75 -1.79
CA ASP A 52 -8.27 -4.44 -2.68
C ASP A 52 -8.11 -3.98 -4.14
N ALA A 53 -7.92 -2.68 -4.37
CA ALA A 53 -7.68 -2.15 -5.72
C ALA A 53 -6.33 -2.62 -6.30
N LEU A 54 -5.30 -2.74 -5.47
CA LEU A 54 -4.00 -3.29 -5.86
C LEU A 54 -4.11 -4.78 -6.21
N ASP A 55 -4.83 -5.57 -5.41
CA ASP A 55 -5.06 -6.99 -5.68
C ASP A 55 -5.84 -7.20 -6.99
N ALA A 56 -6.91 -6.43 -7.21
CA ALA A 56 -7.67 -6.46 -8.46
C ALA A 56 -6.80 -6.14 -9.68
N THR A 57 -5.94 -5.11 -9.58
CA THR A 57 -5.01 -4.74 -10.66
C THR A 57 -3.99 -5.85 -10.95
N GLN A 58 -3.49 -6.53 -9.92
CA GLN A 58 -2.58 -7.66 -10.08
C GLN A 58 -3.28 -8.88 -10.70
N ALA A 59 -4.51 -9.17 -10.29
CA ALA A 59 -5.32 -10.24 -10.88
C ALA A 59 -5.60 -9.98 -12.36
N ASP A 60 -5.95 -8.74 -12.71
CA ASP A 60 -6.15 -8.32 -14.10
C ASP A 60 -4.87 -8.51 -14.92
N LEU A 61 -3.72 -8.07 -14.41
CA LEU A 61 -2.43 -8.25 -15.08
C LEU A 61 -2.06 -9.73 -15.25
N ALA A 62 -2.30 -10.56 -14.22
CA ALA A 62 -2.05 -11.99 -14.27
C ALA A 62 -2.95 -12.72 -15.27
N ALA A 63 -4.17 -12.21 -15.51
CA ALA A 63 -5.07 -12.75 -16.54
C ALA A 63 -4.59 -12.48 -17.98
N PHE A 64 -3.66 -11.53 -18.16
CA PHE A 64 -3.03 -11.22 -19.46
C PHE A 64 -1.69 -11.93 -19.71
N ALA A 65 -1.17 -12.69 -18.73
CA ALA A 65 0.08 -13.45 -18.83
C ALA A 65 -0.15 -14.89 -19.34
#